data_AF-A0A0F9JIL0-F1
#
_entry.id   AF-A0A0F9JIL0-F1
#
_cell.length_a   1.000
_cell.length_b   1.000
_cell.length_c   1.000
_cell.angle_alpha   90.00
_cell.angle_beta   90.00
_cell.angle_gamma   90.00
#
_symmetry.space_group_name_H-M   'P 1'
#
loop_
_entity.id
_entity.type
_entity.pdbx_description
1 polymer ?
#
loop_
_entity_poly.entity_id
_entity_poly.type
_entity_poly.pdbx_seq_one_letter_code
_entity_poly.pdbx_strand_id
1 'polypeptide(L)'
;MKNNQKITISKDGPYIVSGSIPLKKEIAIIGKSGEPEEWKKGERYPLQDSYALCRCGESKNKPYCDGTHITFKFNGTETASRKKYLEIAEKITGPELNLTDAREFCVSARFCHLAEGTRNSIKNSNNPVSKKNGIQSACNCPSGRLVVWNKKTKNPIEPEFEHSISLIEDPQAKVSGPIWLKGKIQLESGDGTKYETRNRITICRCGKSNNKPYCDGSHIKAKFNDGDNSLK
;
A
#
# COMPACT_ATOMS: atom_id res chain seq x y z
N MET A 1 -23.69 -7.85 -5.96
CA MET A 1 -23.28 -7.08 -7.16
C MET A 1 -21.82 -6.64 -7.05
N LYS A 2 -20.85 -7.56 -7.02
CA LYS A 2 -19.40 -7.26 -6.88
C LYS A 2 -18.64 -7.15 -8.22
N ASN A 3 -19.27 -7.44 -9.36
CA ASN A 3 -18.57 -7.65 -10.63
C ASN A 3 -18.07 -6.39 -11.35
N ASN A 4 -18.43 -5.18 -10.89
CA ASN A 4 -18.05 -3.93 -11.56
C ASN A 4 -17.04 -3.07 -10.77
N GLN A 5 -16.59 -3.54 -9.59
CA GLN A 5 -15.63 -2.80 -8.76
C GLN A 5 -14.21 -3.07 -9.22
N LYS A 6 -13.53 -2.06 -9.78
CA LYS A 6 -12.15 -2.17 -10.26
C LYS A 6 -11.44 -0.83 -10.31
N ILE A 7 -10.12 -0.90 -10.47
CA ILE A 7 -9.28 0.26 -10.78
C ILE A 7 -8.56 -0.01 -12.09
N THR A 8 -8.70 0.90 -13.05
CA THR A 8 -7.99 0.84 -14.32
C THR A 8 -6.96 1.96 -14.39
N ILE A 9 -5.76 1.64 -14.87
CA ILE A 9 -4.69 2.61 -15.09
C ILE A 9 -4.90 3.24 -16.46
N SER A 10 -5.07 4.55 -16.53
CA SER A 10 -5.07 5.26 -17.81
C SER A 10 -3.61 5.49 -18.26
N LYS A 11 -3.31 5.24 -19.54
CA LYS A 11 -1.99 5.49 -20.13
C LYS A 11 -1.57 6.94 -19.88
N ASP A 12 -0.42 7.11 -19.23
CA ASP A 12 0.11 8.44 -18.82
C ASP A 12 -0.87 9.33 -18.05
N GLY A 13 -1.92 8.73 -17.51
CA GLY A 13 -3.06 9.41 -16.89
C GLY A 13 -3.33 8.95 -15.45
N PRO A 14 -4.52 9.25 -14.93
CA PRO A 14 -4.92 8.91 -13.57
C PRO A 14 -5.24 7.41 -13.38
N TYR A 15 -5.51 7.04 -12.13
CA TYR A 15 -6.22 5.80 -11.83
C TYR A 15 -7.73 6.05 -11.90
N ILE A 16 -8.44 5.29 -12.73
CA ILE A 16 -9.90 5.35 -12.84
C ILE A 16 -10.48 4.31 -11.90
N VAL A 17 -11.21 4.76 -10.88
CA VAL A 17 -11.89 3.90 -9.92
C VAL A 17 -13.36 3.78 -10.31
N SER A 18 -13.88 2.57 -10.41
CA SER A 18 -15.28 2.31 -10.78
C SER A 18 -15.98 1.40 -9.78
N GLY A 19 -17.29 1.60 -9.61
CA GLY A 19 -18.16 0.73 -8.81
C GLY A 19 -18.32 1.18 -7.36
N SER A 20 -18.35 2.49 -7.10
CA SER A 20 -18.66 3.04 -5.77
C SER A 20 -17.75 2.51 -4.66
N ILE A 21 -16.43 2.44 -4.93
CA ILE A 21 -15.43 2.01 -3.95
C ILE A 21 -15.19 3.16 -2.94
N PRO A 22 -15.32 2.95 -1.61
CA PRO A 22 -15.09 4.00 -0.63
C PRO A 22 -13.63 4.50 -0.61
N LEU A 23 -13.45 5.81 -0.49
CA LEU A 23 -12.16 6.47 -0.33
C LEU A 23 -12.07 7.11 1.07
N LYS A 24 -10.96 6.86 1.78
CA LYS A 24 -10.70 7.39 3.13
C LYS A 24 -9.22 7.71 3.33
N LYS A 25 -8.87 8.30 4.46
CA LYS A 25 -7.48 8.51 4.90
C LYS A 25 -7.08 7.54 6.01
N GLU A 26 -5.81 7.16 6.04
CA GLU A 26 -5.20 6.46 7.18
C GLU A 26 -3.84 7.09 7.50
N ILE A 27 -3.63 7.42 8.77
CA ILE A 27 -2.48 8.20 9.23
C ILE A 27 -1.61 7.28 10.09
N ALA A 28 -0.32 7.19 9.80
CA ALA A 28 0.60 6.40 10.60
C ALA A 28 0.74 7.00 12.01
N ILE A 29 0.53 6.19 13.04
CA ILE A 29 0.73 6.57 14.44
C ILE A 29 2.04 5.99 14.93
N ILE A 30 2.92 6.89 15.37
CA ILE A 30 4.21 6.54 15.96
C ILE A 30 3.99 6.14 17.42
N GLY A 31 4.41 4.93 17.75
CA GLY A 31 4.36 4.45 19.12
C GLY A 31 5.56 4.90 19.95
N LYS A 32 5.66 4.38 21.18
CA LYS A 32 6.71 4.76 22.13
C LYS A 32 8.11 4.36 21.67
N SER A 33 8.19 3.38 20.78
CA SER A 33 9.43 2.89 20.18
C SER A 33 10.04 3.84 19.14
N GLY A 34 9.31 4.89 18.74
CA GLY A 34 9.71 5.77 17.63
C GLY A 34 9.39 5.19 16.25
N GLU A 35 8.79 4.01 16.18
CA GLU A 35 8.34 3.38 14.94
C GLU A 35 6.80 3.45 14.79
N PRO A 36 6.26 3.40 13.56
CA PRO A 36 4.83 3.26 13.33
C PRO A 36 4.28 1.96 13.93
N GLU A 37 3.26 2.06 14.77
CA GLU A 37 2.65 0.92 15.47
C GLU A 37 1.22 0.65 15.01
N GLU A 38 0.48 1.69 14.59
CA GLU A 38 -0.91 1.60 14.16
C GLU A 38 -1.28 2.57 13.03
N TRP A 39 -2.42 2.32 12.40
CA TRP A 39 -3.06 3.22 11.45
C TRP A 39 -4.28 3.90 12.09
N LYS A 40 -4.23 5.22 12.24
CA LYS A 40 -5.41 6.00 12.65
C LYS A 40 -6.31 6.24 11.44
N LYS A 41 -7.59 5.87 11.56
CA LYS A 41 -8.62 6.21 10.57
C LYS A 41 -8.79 7.72 10.52
N GLY A 42 -8.67 8.30 9.33
CA GLY A 42 -8.87 9.71 9.06
C GLY A 42 -10.20 10.00 8.36
N GLU A 43 -10.23 11.14 7.69
CA GLU A 43 -11.38 11.63 6.93
C GLU A 43 -11.87 10.64 5.86
N ARG A 44 -13.18 10.64 5.61
CA ARG A 44 -13.81 9.92 4.50
C ARG A 44 -14.21 10.91 3.42
N TYR A 45 -14.00 10.52 2.17
CA TYR A 45 -14.44 11.30 1.03
C TYR A 45 -15.88 10.92 0.65
N PRO A 46 -16.64 11.82 0.00
CA PRO A 46 -17.96 11.51 -0.52
C PRO A 46 -17.93 10.29 -1.45
N LEU A 47 -18.89 9.38 -1.26
CA LEU A 47 -19.05 8.20 -2.11
C LEU A 47 -19.46 8.64 -3.53
N GLN A 48 -18.81 8.05 -4.54
CA GLN A 48 -19.03 8.35 -5.95
C GLN A 48 -19.01 7.06 -6.74
N ASP A 49 -19.87 6.93 -7.76
CA ASP A 49 -19.91 5.72 -8.60
C ASP A 49 -18.61 5.48 -9.36
N SER A 50 -17.96 6.56 -9.79
CA SER A 50 -16.67 6.55 -10.45
C SER A 50 -15.90 7.83 -10.14
N TYR A 51 -14.58 7.74 -10.01
CA TYR A 51 -13.72 8.90 -9.78
C TYR A 51 -12.29 8.64 -10.27
N ALA A 52 -11.55 9.71 -10.59
CA ALA A 52 -10.18 9.63 -11.08
C ALA A 52 -9.19 10.12 -10.00
N LEU A 53 -8.30 9.25 -9.54
CA LEU A 53 -7.24 9.59 -8.58
C LEU A 53 -5.97 10.07 -9.30
N CYS A 54 -5.38 11.15 -8.79
CA CYS A 54 -4.11 11.66 -9.30
C CYS A 54 -3.01 10.61 -9.15
N ARG A 55 -2.31 10.35 -10.26
CA ARG A 55 -1.15 9.46 -10.34
C ARG A 55 0.16 10.21 -10.57
N CYS A 56 0.10 11.41 -11.18
CA CYS A 56 1.29 12.18 -11.56
C CYS A 56 1.93 12.95 -10.40
N GLY A 57 1.22 13.15 -9.29
CA GLY A 57 1.68 13.92 -8.14
C GLY A 57 1.49 15.44 -8.25
N GLU A 58 1.10 15.95 -9.41
CA GLU A 58 1.10 17.41 -9.69
C GLU A 58 -0.30 18.05 -9.72
N SER A 59 -1.37 17.28 -9.51
CA SER A 59 -2.72 17.84 -9.51
C SER A 59 -2.88 18.95 -8.47
N LYS A 60 -3.64 19.99 -8.79
CA LYS A 60 -4.03 21.06 -7.86
C LYS A 60 -5.32 20.73 -7.11
N ASN A 61 -6.05 19.71 -7.54
CA ASN A 61 -7.28 19.21 -6.91
C ASN A 61 -7.08 17.83 -6.24
N LYS A 62 -5.93 17.62 -5.59
CA LYS A 62 -5.63 16.34 -4.93
C LYS A 62 -6.71 16.00 -3.89
N PRO A 63 -7.07 14.72 -3.73
CA PRO A 63 -6.44 13.53 -4.33
C PRO A 63 -6.88 13.23 -5.77
N TYR A 64 -7.81 14.01 -6.32
CA TYR A 64 -8.40 13.76 -7.63
C TYR A 64 -7.50 14.26 -8.77
N CYS A 65 -7.73 13.74 -9.96
CA CYS A 65 -7.11 14.22 -11.17
C CYS A 65 -7.85 15.47 -11.69
N ASP A 66 -7.08 16.46 -12.15
CA ASP A 66 -7.56 17.71 -12.75
C ASP A 66 -7.00 17.94 -14.17
N GLY A 67 -6.44 16.89 -14.79
CA GLY A 67 -5.84 16.99 -16.13
C GLY A 67 -4.38 17.48 -16.15
N THR A 68 -3.79 17.89 -15.03
CA THR A 68 -2.40 18.41 -14.97
C THR A 68 -1.35 17.45 -15.56
N HIS A 69 -1.62 16.13 -15.57
CA HIS A 69 -0.73 15.14 -16.17
C HIS A 69 -0.45 15.37 -17.67
N ILE A 70 -1.36 16.00 -18.40
CA ILE A 70 -1.21 16.30 -19.83
C ILE A 70 -0.17 17.40 -20.03
N THR A 71 -0.35 18.53 -19.34
CA THR A 71 0.55 19.69 -19.44
C THR A 71 1.92 19.38 -18.85
N PHE A 72 1.96 18.60 -17.77
CA PHE A 72 3.19 18.12 -17.15
C PHE A 72 3.89 17.01 -17.94
N LYS A 73 3.28 16.51 -19.03
CA LYS A 73 3.76 15.38 -19.84
C LYS A 73 4.20 14.21 -18.96
N PHE A 74 3.31 13.82 -18.04
CA PHE A 74 3.58 12.77 -17.08
C PHE A 74 3.93 11.46 -17.79
N ASN A 75 5.12 10.92 -17.52
CA ASN A 75 5.47 9.56 -17.93
C ASN A 75 4.97 8.57 -16.87
N GLY A 76 3.82 7.96 -17.18
CA GLY A 76 3.14 6.99 -16.34
C GLY A 76 3.41 5.54 -16.74
N THR A 77 4.42 5.26 -17.56
CA THR A 77 4.77 3.91 -18.02
C THR A 77 4.84 2.94 -16.85
N GLU A 78 4.05 1.87 -16.91
CA GLU A 78 4.12 0.78 -15.95
C GLU A 78 5.43 0.00 -16.13
N THR A 79 6.22 -0.09 -15.06
CA THR A 79 7.53 -0.75 -15.02
C THR A 79 7.55 -1.99 -14.12
N ALA A 80 6.48 -2.19 -13.34
CA ALA A 80 6.40 -3.28 -12.39
C ALA A 80 6.33 -4.65 -13.06
N SER A 81 7.06 -5.59 -12.47
CA SER A 81 6.97 -7.01 -12.79
C SER A 81 5.53 -7.52 -12.67
N ARG A 82 5.19 -8.48 -13.53
CA ARG A 82 3.92 -9.23 -13.50
C ARG A 82 4.01 -10.55 -12.76
N LYS A 83 5.19 -10.91 -12.26
CA LYS A 83 5.39 -12.12 -11.45
C LYS A 83 4.48 -12.08 -10.22
N LYS A 84 3.96 -13.24 -9.83
CA LYS A 84 3.11 -13.33 -8.64
C LYS A 84 3.94 -13.12 -7.38
N TYR A 85 3.31 -12.66 -6.32
CA TYR A 85 3.93 -12.40 -5.03
C TYR A 85 4.77 -13.58 -4.54
N LEU A 86 4.22 -14.80 -4.57
CA LEU A 86 4.92 -15.99 -4.08
C LEU A 86 6.11 -16.40 -4.96
N GLU A 87 6.18 -15.96 -6.22
CA GLU A 87 7.30 -16.23 -7.12
C GLU A 87 8.52 -15.37 -6.79
N ILE A 88 8.31 -14.18 -6.21
CA ILE A 88 9.38 -13.22 -5.88
C ILE A 88 9.65 -13.10 -4.38
N ALA A 89 8.79 -13.70 -3.53
CA ALA A 89 8.93 -13.57 -2.09
C ALA A 89 10.01 -14.49 -1.53
N GLU A 90 10.90 -13.92 -0.73
CA GLU A 90 11.83 -14.68 0.11
C GLU A 90 11.06 -15.31 1.28
N LYS A 91 11.28 -16.61 1.53
CA LYS A 91 10.71 -17.29 2.69
C LYS A 91 11.69 -17.28 3.87
N ILE A 92 11.21 -16.80 5.01
CA ILE A 92 11.90 -16.86 6.31
C ILE A 92 11.11 -17.79 7.21
N THR A 93 11.80 -18.71 7.88
CA THR A 93 11.17 -19.74 8.72
C THR A 93 11.56 -19.52 10.17
N GLY A 94 10.55 -19.47 11.05
CA GLY A 94 10.70 -19.48 12.50
C GLY A 94 10.16 -20.77 13.13
N PRO A 95 10.21 -20.86 14.47
CA PRO A 95 9.63 -21.97 15.22
C PRO A 95 8.15 -22.19 14.94
N GLU A 96 7.32 -21.14 15.03
CA GLU A 96 5.85 -21.24 14.92
C GLU A 96 5.27 -20.56 13.67
N LEU A 97 6.01 -19.62 13.09
CA LEU A 97 5.57 -18.81 11.95
C LEU A 97 6.55 -18.92 10.77
N ASN A 98 6.02 -18.80 9.56
CA ASN A 98 6.81 -18.44 8.39
C ASN A 98 6.49 -16.99 7.99
N LEU A 99 7.39 -16.36 7.27
CA LEU A 99 7.20 -15.05 6.65
C LEU A 99 7.59 -15.16 5.17
N THR A 100 6.74 -14.64 4.30
CA THR A 100 7.12 -14.32 2.93
C THR A 100 7.38 -12.82 2.83
N ASP A 101 8.49 -12.43 2.22
CA ASP A 101 8.91 -11.03 2.07
C ASP A 101 9.28 -10.73 0.61
N ALA A 102 8.41 -9.98 -0.07
CA ALA A 102 8.64 -9.52 -1.44
C ALA A 102 9.10 -8.05 -1.45
N ARG A 103 10.42 -7.85 -1.41
CA ARG A 103 11.05 -6.52 -1.23
C ARG A 103 10.63 -5.47 -2.27
N GLU A 104 10.26 -5.89 -3.47
CA GLU A 104 9.76 -5.02 -4.55
C GLU A 104 8.53 -4.18 -4.15
N PHE A 105 7.74 -4.63 -3.17
CA PHE A 105 6.57 -3.91 -2.66
C PHE A 105 6.88 -3.00 -1.46
N CYS A 106 8.14 -2.75 -1.13
CA CYS A 106 8.47 -1.87 -0.01
C CYS A 106 8.01 -0.44 -0.28
N VAL A 107 7.26 0.16 0.65
CA VAL A 107 6.83 1.55 0.57
C VAL A 107 7.45 2.45 1.64
N SER A 108 8.42 1.94 2.39
CA SER A 108 9.10 2.69 3.45
C SER A 108 8.18 3.27 4.53
N ALA A 109 7.05 2.59 4.79
CA ALA A 109 6.12 2.92 5.88
C ALA A 109 6.61 2.45 7.27
N ARG A 110 7.79 1.80 7.35
CA ARG A 110 8.55 1.47 8.59
C ARG A 110 7.88 0.56 9.64
N PHE A 111 6.62 0.16 9.48
CA PHE A 111 5.99 -0.85 10.37
C PHE A 111 6.79 -2.15 10.53
N CYS A 112 7.65 -2.49 9.57
CA CYS A 112 8.56 -3.64 9.64
C CYS A 112 9.70 -3.52 10.66
N HIS A 113 9.96 -2.32 11.17
CA HIS A 113 11.00 -2.03 12.16
C HIS A 113 10.51 -2.15 13.61
N LEU A 114 9.21 -2.39 13.82
CA LEU A 114 8.63 -2.56 15.15
C LEU A 114 9.46 -3.52 16.02
N ALA A 115 9.81 -3.08 17.23
CA ALA A 115 10.61 -3.82 18.21
C ALA A 115 11.93 -4.35 17.62
N GLU A 116 12.19 -5.66 17.63
CA GLU A 116 13.38 -6.25 17.01
C GLU A 116 13.32 -6.36 15.48
N GLY A 117 12.25 -5.86 14.86
CA GLY A 117 11.96 -5.96 13.43
C GLY A 117 11.28 -7.28 13.04
N THR A 118 10.45 -7.26 11.99
CA THR A 118 9.59 -8.40 11.62
C THR A 118 10.39 -9.68 11.39
N ARG A 119 11.52 -9.60 10.68
CA ARG A 119 12.31 -10.79 10.33
C ARG A 119 12.85 -11.50 11.59
N ASN A 120 13.32 -10.74 12.58
CA ASN A 120 13.81 -11.29 13.84
C ASN A 120 12.67 -11.78 14.72
N SER A 121 11.56 -11.03 14.78
CA SER A 121 10.33 -11.45 15.44
C SER A 121 9.86 -12.83 14.97
N ILE A 122 9.95 -13.10 13.65
CA ILE A 122 9.56 -14.38 13.07
C ILE A 122 10.54 -15.49 13.46
N LYS A 123 11.85 -15.24 13.40
CA LYS A 123 12.89 -16.19 13.85
C LYS A 123 12.73 -16.58 15.32
N ASN A 124 12.19 -15.68 16.15
CA ASN A 124 11.93 -15.88 17.57
C ASN A 124 10.45 -16.18 17.89
N SER A 125 9.67 -16.70 16.93
CA SER A 125 8.21 -16.84 17.06
C SER A 125 7.71 -17.86 18.10
N ASN A 126 8.59 -18.57 18.80
CA ASN A 126 8.26 -19.32 20.03
C ASN A 126 8.14 -18.41 21.27
N ASN A 127 8.73 -17.21 21.24
CA ASN A 127 8.47 -16.19 22.26
C ASN A 127 7.13 -15.50 21.97
N PRO A 128 6.18 -15.44 22.93
CA PRO A 128 4.85 -14.85 22.70
C PRO A 128 4.87 -13.38 22.28
N VAL A 129 5.83 -12.59 22.79
CA VAL A 129 5.96 -11.16 22.48
C VAL A 129 6.49 -10.99 21.05
N SER A 130 7.58 -11.66 20.70
CA SER A 130 8.13 -11.66 19.34
C SER A 130 7.10 -12.16 18.32
N LYS A 131 6.35 -13.22 18.64
CA LYS A 131 5.27 -13.73 17.80
C LYS A 131 4.21 -12.65 17.53
N LYS A 132 3.74 -11.97 18.58
CA LYS A 132 2.75 -10.89 18.47
C LYS A 132 3.28 -9.73 17.62
N ASN A 133 4.50 -9.28 17.89
CA ASN A 133 5.15 -8.18 17.16
C ASN A 133 5.32 -8.49 15.68
N GLY A 134 5.77 -9.70 15.34
CA GLY A 134 5.93 -10.15 13.96
C GLY A 134 4.61 -10.16 13.18
N ILE A 135 3.53 -10.61 13.81
CA ILE A 135 2.18 -10.59 13.21
C ILE A 135 1.70 -9.15 13.03
N GLN A 136 1.72 -8.33 14.09
CA GLN A 136 1.28 -6.92 14.03
C GLN A 136 2.00 -6.15 12.95
N SER A 137 3.33 -6.25 12.94
CA SER A 137 4.22 -5.59 11.98
C SER A 137 3.88 -5.94 10.53
N ALA A 138 3.65 -7.24 10.23
CA ALA A 138 3.28 -7.67 8.88
C ALA A 138 1.85 -7.25 8.50
N CYS A 139 0.89 -7.37 9.43
CA CYS A 139 -0.50 -6.95 9.23
C CYS A 139 -0.62 -5.45 8.94
N ASN A 140 0.20 -4.62 9.58
CA ASN A 140 0.22 -3.17 9.36
C ASN A 140 1.03 -2.73 8.14
N CYS A 141 1.83 -3.62 7.52
CA CYS A 141 2.53 -3.32 6.26
C CYS A 141 1.51 -3.05 5.14
N PRO A 142 1.34 -1.81 4.65
CA PRO A 142 0.20 -1.46 3.80
C PRO A 142 0.26 -2.11 2.41
N SER A 143 1.46 -2.35 1.89
CA SER A 143 1.66 -2.96 0.57
C SER A 143 1.47 -4.47 0.55
N GLY A 144 1.35 -5.12 1.72
CA GLY A 144 1.40 -6.57 1.81
C GLY A 144 2.77 -7.14 1.40
N ARG A 145 3.86 -6.36 1.39
CA ARG A 145 5.22 -6.89 1.19
C ARG A 145 5.50 -8.09 2.11
N LEU A 146 5.07 -7.96 3.36
CA LEU A 146 5.22 -8.97 4.41
C LEU A 146 3.90 -9.71 4.61
N VAL A 147 3.93 -11.04 4.48
CA VAL A 147 2.79 -11.91 4.84
C VAL A 147 3.31 -13.00 5.77
N VAL A 148 2.73 -13.05 6.96
CA VAL A 148 3.03 -14.08 7.95
C VAL A 148 2.13 -15.29 7.68
N TRP A 149 2.65 -16.48 7.89
CA TRP A 149 1.93 -17.73 7.72
C TRP A 149 2.05 -18.54 9.00
N ASN A 150 0.93 -19.10 9.46
CA ASN A 150 0.96 -20.07 10.53
C ASN A 150 1.64 -21.35 10.02
N LYS A 151 2.71 -21.80 10.69
CA LYS A 151 3.50 -22.93 10.21
C LYS A 151 2.74 -24.26 10.25
N LYS A 152 1.85 -24.44 11.23
CA LYS A 152 1.05 -25.65 11.41
C LYS A 152 -0.09 -25.73 10.40
N THR A 153 -0.88 -24.66 10.28
CA THR A 153 -2.06 -24.66 9.40
C THR A 153 -1.70 -24.35 7.94
N LYS A 154 -0.51 -23.80 7.68
CA LYS A 154 -0.05 -23.32 6.37
C LYS A 154 -0.92 -22.19 5.78
N ASN A 155 -1.77 -21.57 6.59
CA ASN A 155 -2.61 -20.45 6.18
C ASN A 155 -1.91 -19.11 6.43
N PRO A 156 -2.13 -18.11 5.55
CA PRO A 156 -1.65 -16.76 5.78
C PRO A 156 -2.43 -16.11 6.95
N ILE A 157 -1.74 -15.29 7.71
CA ILE A 157 -2.29 -14.43 8.76
C ILE A 157 -2.31 -13.02 8.19
N GLU A 158 -3.48 -12.60 7.73
CA GLU A 158 -3.71 -11.27 7.16
C GLU A 158 -4.91 -10.58 7.81
N PRO A 159 -4.95 -9.23 7.83
CA PRO A 159 -6.13 -8.52 8.27
C PRO A 159 -7.30 -8.76 7.30
N GLU A 160 -8.50 -8.82 7.85
CA GLU A 160 -9.71 -8.67 7.05
C GLU A 160 -9.93 -7.20 6.72
N PHE A 161 -10.15 -6.91 5.44
CA PHE A 161 -10.39 -5.55 4.97
C PHE A 161 -11.72 -5.41 4.27
N GLU A 162 -12.40 -4.31 4.57
CA GLU A 162 -13.42 -3.75 3.70
C GLU A 162 -12.83 -3.44 2.32
N HIS A 163 -13.59 -3.73 1.27
CA HIS A 163 -13.25 -3.37 -0.11
C HIS A 163 -13.24 -1.84 -0.26
N SER A 164 -12.06 -1.24 -0.13
CA SER A 164 -11.92 0.22 0.01
C SER A 164 -10.52 0.70 -0.37
N ILE A 165 -10.42 2.00 -0.64
CA ILE A 165 -9.16 2.69 -0.91
C ILE A 165 -8.81 3.59 0.28
N SER A 166 -7.53 3.67 0.63
CA SER A 166 -7.04 4.66 1.59
C SER A 166 -5.88 5.46 1.05
N LEU A 167 -5.89 6.76 1.29
CA LEU A 167 -4.72 7.62 1.13
C LEU A 167 -3.96 7.56 2.45
N ILE A 168 -2.68 7.20 2.40
CA ILE A 168 -1.90 7.06 3.63
C ILE A 168 -0.99 8.26 3.84
N GLU A 169 -0.92 8.74 5.07
CA GLU A 169 -0.12 9.91 5.45
C GLU A 169 0.90 9.52 6.53
N ASP A 170 2.11 10.08 6.45
CA ASP A 170 3.21 9.84 7.39
C ASP A 170 3.67 11.16 8.03
N PRO A 171 3.07 11.56 9.17
CA PRO A 171 3.42 12.79 9.86
C PRO A 171 4.87 12.83 10.35
N GLN A 172 5.44 11.67 10.72
CA GLN A 172 6.82 11.60 11.21
C GLN A 172 7.82 11.95 10.10
N ALA A 173 7.60 11.44 8.89
CA ALA A 173 8.41 11.79 7.72
C ALA A 173 7.97 13.08 7.02
N LYS A 174 6.84 13.67 7.44
CA LYS A 174 6.21 14.87 6.84
C LYS A 174 5.92 14.72 5.35
N VAL A 175 5.36 13.57 4.97
CA VAL A 175 5.09 13.23 3.57
C VAL A 175 3.78 12.48 3.42
N SER A 176 3.15 12.68 2.26
CA SER A 176 2.05 11.85 1.80
C SER A 176 2.58 10.56 1.21
N GLY A 177 1.89 9.48 1.52
CA GLY A 177 2.21 8.13 1.08
C GLY A 177 1.45 7.70 -0.18
N PRO A 178 1.57 6.41 -0.54
CA PRO A 178 0.85 5.83 -1.65
C PRO A 178 -0.67 5.72 -1.44
N ILE A 179 -1.37 5.34 -2.50
CA ILE A 179 -2.77 4.92 -2.45
C ILE A 179 -2.79 3.44 -2.05
N TRP A 180 -3.45 3.12 -0.95
CA TRP A 180 -3.60 1.78 -0.39
C TRP A 180 -4.92 1.13 -0.85
N LEU A 181 -4.82 0.10 -1.68
CA LEU A 181 -5.96 -0.70 -2.14
C LEU A 181 -6.16 -1.89 -1.19
N LYS A 182 -7.38 -2.07 -0.70
CA LYS A 182 -7.70 -3.07 0.33
C LYS A 182 -8.91 -3.94 -0.05
N GLY A 183 -8.89 -5.19 0.40
CA GLY A 183 -10.03 -6.10 0.26
C GLY A 183 -10.14 -6.71 -1.14
N LYS A 184 -9.02 -7.09 -1.76
CA LYS A 184 -8.99 -7.77 -3.08
C LYS A 184 -9.55 -6.92 -4.23
N ILE A 185 -9.23 -5.63 -4.26
CA ILE A 185 -9.52 -4.75 -5.41
C ILE A 185 -8.67 -5.19 -6.61
N GLN A 186 -9.33 -5.44 -7.74
CA GLN A 186 -8.64 -5.75 -9.00
C GLN A 186 -8.04 -4.48 -9.61
N LEU A 187 -6.74 -4.52 -9.87
CA LEU A 187 -6.02 -3.49 -10.63
C LEU A 187 -5.80 -3.95 -12.07
N GLU A 188 -6.27 -3.16 -13.02
CA GLU A 188 -6.15 -3.36 -14.46
C GLU A 188 -5.16 -2.35 -15.03
N SER A 189 -4.23 -2.86 -15.82
CA SER A 189 -3.19 -2.12 -16.52
C SER A 189 -3.75 -1.28 -17.66
N GLY A 190 -2.99 -0.28 -18.10
CA GLY A 190 -3.34 0.52 -19.29
C GLY A 190 -3.35 -0.29 -20.59
N ASP A 191 -2.67 -1.44 -20.62
CA ASP A 191 -2.68 -2.41 -21.72
C ASP A 191 -3.82 -3.46 -21.62
N GLY A 192 -4.70 -3.34 -20.61
CA GLY A 192 -5.81 -4.27 -20.37
C GLY A 192 -5.45 -5.54 -19.60
N THR A 193 -4.16 -5.80 -19.34
CA THR A 193 -3.75 -6.93 -18.49
C THR A 193 -4.07 -6.67 -17.01
N LYS A 194 -4.20 -7.75 -16.23
CA LYS A 194 -4.52 -7.66 -14.80
C LYS A 194 -3.28 -7.88 -13.95
N TYR A 195 -3.07 -7.04 -12.94
CA TYR A 195 -2.13 -7.33 -11.87
C TYR A 195 -2.73 -8.39 -10.93
N GLU A 196 -1.86 -9.11 -10.21
CA GLU A 196 -2.30 -10.09 -9.21
C GLU A 196 -3.22 -9.42 -8.17
N THR A 197 -4.41 -9.97 -7.98
CA THR A 197 -5.33 -9.52 -6.93
C THR A 197 -4.89 -10.10 -5.59
N ARG A 198 -4.63 -9.21 -4.62
CA ARG A 198 -4.12 -9.56 -3.28
C ARG A 198 -5.01 -8.98 -2.18
N ASN A 199 -4.82 -9.42 -0.94
CA ASN A 199 -5.53 -8.87 0.22
C ASN A 199 -5.41 -7.33 0.29
N ARG A 200 -4.19 -6.83 0.02
CA ARG A 200 -3.88 -5.41 -0.13
C ARG A 200 -2.67 -5.17 -1.02
N ILE A 201 -2.62 -4.00 -1.66
CA ILE A 201 -1.45 -3.47 -2.38
C ILE A 201 -1.41 -1.95 -2.26
N THR A 202 -0.27 -1.35 -2.59
CA THR A 202 -0.10 0.11 -2.63
C THR A 202 0.38 0.56 -3.99
N ILE A 203 -0.31 1.54 -4.58
CA ILE A 203 0.02 2.14 -5.87
C ILE A 203 0.55 3.57 -5.72
N CYS A 204 1.42 3.98 -6.65
CA CYS A 204 2.15 5.23 -6.61
C CYS A 204 1.21 6.44 -6.71
N ARG A 205 1.33 7.36 -5.75
CA ARG A 205 0.56 8.61 -5.72
C ARG A 205 1.36 9.84 -6.18
N CYS A 206 2.67 9.79 -5.98
CA CYS A 206 3.58 10.93 -6.21
C CYS A 206 4.12 11.04 -7.64
N GLY A 207 3.83 10.06 -8.52
CA GLY A 207 4.37 9.99 -9.88
C GLY A 207 5.84 9.58 -10.00
N LYS A 208 6.60 9.46 -8.90
CA LYS A 208 8.07 9.25 -8.93
C LYS A 208 8.54 7.81 -8.74
N SER A 209 7.64 6.84 -8.54
CA SER A 209 8.03 5.43 -8.36
C SER A 209 8.77 4.89 -9.60
N ASN A 210 9.81 4.09 -9.39
CA ASN A 210 10.49 3.34 -10.45
C ASN A 210 9.87 1.95 -10.65
N ASN A 211 8.90 1.57 -9.81
CA ASN A 211 8.17 0.31 -9.87
C ASN A 211 6.68 0.52 -10.19
N LYS A 212 6.35 1.43 -11.13
CA LYS A 212 4.95 1.79 -11.41
C LYS A 212 4.17 0.58 -11.92
N PRO A 213 2.92 0.36 -11.49
CA PRO A 213 2.08 1.27 -10.73
C PRO A 213 2.28 1.17 -9.23
N TYR A 214 3.08 0.23 -8.73
CA TYR A 214 3.34 0.09 -7.30
C TYR A 214 4.15 1.26 -6.77
N CYS A 215 4.01 1.52 -5.48
CA CYS A 215 4.90 2.41 -4.76
C CYS A 215 6.16 1.66 -4.34
N ASP A 216 7.31 2.33 -4.47
CA ASP A 216 8.64 1.82 -4.10
C ASP A 216 9.29 2.66 -2.97
N GLY A 217 8.51 3.55 -2.32
CA GLY A 217 9.01 4.48 -1.32
C GLY A 217 9.60 5.79 -1.86
N SER A 218 9.66 5.99 -3.19
CA SER A 218 10.22 7.22 -3.79
C SER A 218 9.53 8.52 -3.35
N HIS A 219 8.30 8.45 -2.83
CA HIS A 219 7.58 9.60 -2.27
C HIS A 219 8.29 10.26 -1.08
N ILE A 220 9.07 9.50 -0.29
CA ILE A 220 9.87 10.04 0.82
C ILE A 220 10.95 10.99 0.27
N LYS A 221 11.78 10.51 -0.67
CA LYS A 221 12.85 11.31 -1.28
C LYS A 221 12.29 12.49 -2.08
N ALA A 222 11.15 12.29 -2.73
CA ALA A 222 10.45 13.34 -3.46
C ALA A 222 9.78 14.37 -2.55
N LYS A 223 9.75 14.15 -1.21
CA LYS A 223 9.02 14.97 -0.24
C LYS A 223 7.58 15.22 -0.68
N PHE A 224 6.94 14.17 -1.20
CA PHE A 224 5.60 14.29 -1.75
C PHE A 224 4.63 14.76 -0.66
N ASN A 225 3.84 15.77 -0.97
CA ASN A 225 2.84 16.33 -0.08
C ASN A 225 1.59 16.64 -0.91
N ASP A 226 0.46 16.07 -0.52
CA ASP A 226 -0.82 16.23 -1.20
C ASP A 226 -1.65 17.41 -0.67
N GLY A 227 -1.18 18.10 0.36
CA GLY A 227 -1.88 19.17 1.07
C GLY A 227 -2.59 18.73 2.36
N ASP A 228 -2.45 17.48 2.81
CA ASP A 228 -3.13 16.99 4.00
C ASP A 228 -2.71 17.70 5.30
N ASN A 229 -3.69 18.00 6.15
CA ASN A 229 -3.46 18.74 7.40
C ASN A 229 -2.67 17.94 8.44
N SER A 230 -2.63 16.62 8.36
CA SER A 230 -1.84 15.80 9.30
C SER A 230 -0.33 15.93 9.10
N LEU A 231 0.11 16.55 8.00
CA LEU A 231 1.52 16.78 7.69
C LEU A 231 2.02 18.17 8.10
N LYS A 232 1.13 19.02 8.62
CA LYS A 232 1.45 20.39 9.06
C LYS A 232 2.08 20.40 10.44
#